data_AF-A0A9P1MTX9-F1
#
_entry.id   AF-A0A9P1MTX9-F1
#
_cell.length_a   1.000
_cell.length_b   1.000
_cell.length_c   1.000
_cell.angle_alpha   90.00
_cell.angle_beta   90.00
_cell.angle_gamma   90.00
#
_symmetry.space_group_name_H-M   'P 1'
#
loop_
_entity.id
_entity.type
_entity.pdbx_description
1 polymer ?
#
loop_
_entity_poly.entity_id
_entity_poly.type
_entity_poly.pdbx_seq_one_letter_code
_entity_poly.pdbx_strand_id
1 'polypeptide(L)'
;MSDKNFKLRQMFNDYLDCLETNTPFNRSANPSQNLLKITGLTEIQRKSISIRKITQEEMEIFNSADVTMRPVLLKEEKDISLQYLGKCAELKPEDVNPTAKKVARCLQKFQILEHKSMMAESVRQIRAFFVAGGGGGERSRELVAAFDRCILTAIQLVLTAPETQTSLDAQMREFLRDTFKARRVLLDTILKQPDFLPASWGGNEARNRLRVSRLKNHQREMEMRSKMFEDLEKSSQKSLKSRKSQIYQTIVVRRNSKTNITDCSTRKLVGSAEKSGEKTITKTKKKPGQMPSKKNVKPKIPK
;
A
#
# COMPACT_ATOMS: atom_id res chain seq x y z
N MET A 1 -22.06 -48.11 -19.62
CA MET A 1 -21.67 -46.74 -19.20
C MET A 1 -20.29 -46.45 -19.80
N SER A 2 -20.18 -45.49 -20.71
CA SER A 2 -18.90 -45.14 -21.36
C SER A 2 -18.08 -44.24 -20.43
N ASP A 3 -16.84 -44.65 -20.16
CA ASP A 3 -15.91 -43.89 -19.34
C ASP A 3 -15.43 -42.66 -20.12
N LYS A 4 -15.96 -41.47 -19.76
CA LYS A 4 -15.64 -40.19 -20.40
C LYS A 4 -14.15 -39.84 -20.33
N ASN A 5 -13.38 -40.53 -19.50
CA ASN A 5 -11.95 -40.32 -19.32
C ASN A 5 -11.06 -41.29 -20.10
N PHE A 6 -11.63 -42.26 -20.83
CA PHE A 6 -10.85 -43.25 -21.59
C PHE A 6 -9.91 -42.58 -22.61
N LYS A 7 -10.42 -41.59 -23.35
CA LYS A 7 -9.65 -40.91 -24.40
C LYS A 7 -8.52 -40.04 -23.85
N LEU A 8 -8.71 -39.47 -22.65
CA LEU A 8 -7.66 -38.68 -21.98
C LEU A 8 -6.54 -39.59 -21.45
N ARG A 9 -6.91 -40.75 -20.89
CA ARG A 9 -5.93 -41.76 -20.44
C ARG A 9 -5.11 -42.31 -21.60
N GLN A 10 -5.76 -42.58 -22.74
CA GLN A 10 -5.08 -43.08 -23.92
C GLN A 10 -4.08 -42.06 -24.48
N MET A 11 -4.48 -40.79 -24.62
CA MET A 11 -3.55 -39.75 -25.05
C MET A 11 -2.38 -39.51 -24.09
N PHE A 12 -2.59 -39.71 -22.80
CA PHE A 12 -1.52 -39.56 -21.81
C PHE A 12 -0.52 -40.73 -21.87
N ASN A 13 -1.00 -41.96 -22.10
CA ASN A 13 -0.13 -43.11 -22.32
C ASN A 13 0.68 -42.96 -23.61
N ASP A 14 0.05 -42.55 -24.72
CA ASP A 14 0.75 -42.33 -26.00
C ASP A 14 1.87 -41.28 -25.85
N TYR A 15 1.66 -40.25 -25.01
CA TYR A 15 2.67 -39.23 -24.72
C TYR A 15 3.86 -39.76 -23.90
N LEU A 16 3.59 -40.65 -22.94
CA LEU A 16 4.65 -41.26 -22.12
C LEU A 16 5.49 -42.24 -22.93
N ASP A 17 4.87 -43.05 -23.79
CA ASP A 17 5.58 -43.97 -24.68
C ASP A 17 6.51 -43.24 -25.67
N CYS A 18 6.12 -42.01 -26.08
CA CYS A 18 6.96 -41.13 -26.90
C CYS A 18 8.16 -40.52 -26.15
N LEU A 19 8.11 -40.45 -24.82
CA LEU A 19 9.20 -39.88 -24.00
C LEU A 19 10.28 -40.91 -23.66
N GLU A 20 9.90 -42.17 -23.48
CA GLU A 20 10.83 -43.24 -23.13
C GLU A 20 11.64 -43.74 -24.33
N THR A 21 11.06 -43.66 -25.52
CA THR A 21 11.76 -43.96 -26.76
C THR A 21 12.39 -42.69 -27.29
N ASN A 22 13.69 -42.48 -27.03
CA ASN A 22 14.54 -41.43 -27.63
C ASN A 22 14.70 -41.60 -29.16
N THR A 23 13.60 -41.86 -29.87
CA THR A 23 13.54 -41.94 -31.32
C THR A 23 13.30 -40.52 -31.85
N PRO A 24 14.23 -39.97 -32.65
CA PRO A 24 14.04 -38.65 -33.24
C PRO A 24 12.77 -38.67 -34.08
N PHE A 25 11.90 -37.70 -33.80
CA PHE A 25 10.63 -37.44 -34.45
C PHE A 25 10.79 -37.51 -35.98
N ASN A 26 10.55 -38.68 -36.57
CA ASN A 26 10.60 -38.86 -38.02
C ASN A 26 9.30 -38.26 -38.56
N ARG A 27 9.31 -36.93 -38.73
CA ARG A 27 8.27 -36.17 -39.41
C ARG A 27 8.14 -36.75 -40.80
N SER A 28 7.11 -37.56 -40.99
CA SER A 28 6.55 -37.86 -42.31
C SER A 28 6.45 -36.54 -43.09
N ALA A 29 7.12 -36.56 -44.24
CA ALA A 29 7.31 -35.43 -45.13
C ALA A 29 5.96 -34.91 -45.64
N ASN A 30 5.62 -33.68 -45.24
CA ASN A 30 5.11 -32.62 -46.12
C ASN A 30 4.70 -31.37 -45.32
N PRO A 31 5.61 -30.38 -45.13
CA PRO A 31 5.26 -29.04 -44.65
C PRO A 31 5.20 -28.04 -45.81
N SER A 32 4.61 -28.44 -46.94
CA SER A 32 4.36 -27.53 -48.06
C SER A 32 2.87 -27.54 -48.35
N GLN A 33 2.27 -26.35 -48.37
CA GLN A 33 0.86 -26.05 -48.67
C GLN A 33 -0.10 -25.88 -47.48
N ASN A 34 0.26 -25.02 -46.53
CA ASN A 34 -0.73 -24.14 -45.91
C ASN A 34 -0.28 -22.68 -46.09
N LEU A 35 0.03 -22.34 -47.34
CA LEU A 35 -0.01 -20.96 -47.80
C LEU A 35 -1.49 -20.57 -47.77
N LEU A 36 -1.88 -19.75 -46.80
CA LEU A 36 -3.21 -19.13 -46.76
C LEU A 36 -3.54 -18.61 -48.15
N LYS A 37 -4.46 -19.28 -48.85
CA LYS A 37 -5.08 -18.77 -50.06
C LYS A 37 -5.91 -17.56 -49.64
N ILE A 38 -5.28 -16.39 -49.69
CA ILE A 38 -5.94 -15.09 -49.54
C ILE A 38 -6.67 -14.80 -50.86
N THR A 39 -7.62 -15.66 -51.23
CA THR A 39 -8.53 -15.47 -52.36
C THR A 39 -9.75 -14.73 -51.81
N GLY A 40 -9.66 -13.41 -51.71
CA GLY A 40 -10.77 -12.59 -51.22
C GLY A 40 -10.41 -11.13 -50.90
N LEU A 41 -9.13 -10.75 -50.87
CA LEU A 41 -8.77 -9.36 -50.63
C LEU A 41 -8.92 -8.51 -51.90
N THR A 42 -9.60 -7.38 -51.74
CA THR A 42 -9.67 -6.31 -52.74
C THR A 42 -8.27 -5.77 -53.03
N GLU A 43 -8.08 -5.17 -54.21
CA GLU A 43 -6.78 -4.62 -54.62
C GLU A 43 -6.25 -3.54 -53.65
N ILE A 44 -7.16 -2.84 -52.97
CA ILE A 44 -6.85 -1.84 -51.93
C ILE A 44 -6.26 -2.50 -50.67
N GLN A 45 -6.83 -3.63 -50.23
CA GLN A 45 -6.33 -4.36 -49.07
C GLN A 45 -4.98 -5.03 -49.36
N ARG A 46 -4.74 -5.47 -50.59
CA ARG A 46 -3.42 -5.97 -51.03
C ARG A 46 -2.34 -4.88 -50.99
N LYS A 47 -2.68 -3.64 -51.33
CA LYS A 47 -1.74 -2.50 -51.18
C LYS A 47 -1.43 -2.15 -49.72
N SER A 48 -2.34 -2.41 -48.78
CA SER A 48 -2.11 -2.15 -47.34
C SER A 48 -1.27 -3.21 -46.62
N ILE A 49 -1.20 -4.44 -47.16
CA ILE A 49 -0.43 -5.57 -46.58
C ILE A 49 0.91 -5.75 -47.31
N SER A 50 1.24 -4.91 -48.29
CA SER A 50 2.58 -4.84 -48.84
C SER A 50 3.53 -4.33 -47.75
N ILE A 51 4.11 -5.28 -47.02
CA ILE A 51 5.31 -5.11 -46.23
C ILE A 51 6.31 -4.48 -47.20
N ARG A 52 6.53 -3.16 -47.08
CA ARG A 52 7.59 -2.50 -47.83
C ARG A 52 8.86 -3.26 -47.47
N LYS A 53 9.48 -3.90 -48.46
CA LYS A 53 10.84 -4.43 -48.29
C LYS A 53 11.66 -3.26 -47.78
N ILE A 54 12.18 -3.39 -46.56
CA ILE A 54 13.09 -2.42 -45.96
C ILE A 54 14.18 -2.20 -46.99
N THR A 55 14.26 -0.97 -47.48
CA THR A 55 15.23 -0.62 -48.52
C THR A 55 16.63 -0.69 -47.92
N GLN A 56 17.64 -0.99 -48.75
CA GLN A 56 19.01 -1.19 -48.27
C GLN A 56 19.55 0.06 -47.53
N GLU A 57 19.07 1.25 -47.91
CA GLU A 57 19.35 2.53 -47.25
C GLU A 57 18.76 2.62 -45.82
N GLU A 58 17.58 2.06 -45.56
CA GLU A 58 17.00 2.02 -44.21
C GLU A 58 17.73 1.01 -43.30
N MET A 59 18.37 -0.01 -43.88
CA MET A 59 19.15 -1.00 -43.14
C MET A 59 20.48 -0.42 -42.63
N GLU A 60 21.05 0.56 -43.34
CA GLU A 60 22.26 1.29 -42.91
C GLU A 60 21.99 2.19 -41.70
N ILE A 61 20.77 2.73 -41.56
CA ILE A 61 20.34 3.51 -40.38
C ILE A 61 20.25 2.63 -39.11
N PHE A 62 19.91 1.35 -39.26
CA PHE A 62 19.89 0.40 -38.13
C PHE A 62 21.26 -0.18 -37.80
N ASN A 63 22.21 -0.18 -38.75
CA ASN A 63 23.57 -0.69 -38.57
C ASN A 63 24.63 0.39 -38.30
N SER A 64 24.27 1.67 -38.28
CA SER A 64 25.19 2.73 -37.86
C SER A 64 25.53 2.55 -36.37
N ALA A 65 26.71 1.99 -36.11
CA ALA A 65 27.25 1.70 -34.78
C ALA A 65 27.43 2.94 -33.88
N ASP A 66 27.16 4.14 -34.41
CA ASP A 66 27.29 5.42 -33.70
C ASP A 66 25.99 5.94 -33.08
N VAL A 67 24.84 5.30 -33.33
CA VAL A 67 23.67 5.55 -32.48
C VAL A 67 23.85 4.73 -31.22
N THR A 68 24.68 5.24 -30.31
CA THR A 68 24.62 4.89 -28.89
C THR A 68 23.24 5.33 -28.41
N MET A 69 22.22 4.50 -28.69
CA MET A 69 21.02 4.38 -27.87
C MET A 69 21.54 3.98 -26.50
N ARG A 70 22.01 4.97 -25.73
CA ARG A 70 22.12 4.83 -24.29
C ARG A 70 20.72 4.39 -23.89
N PRO A 71 20.52 3.17 -23.38
CA PRO A 71 19.26 2.86 -22.74
C PRO A 71 19.05 4.01 -21.79
N VAL A 72 17.85 4.62 -21.84
CA VAL A 72 17.47 5.64 -20.87
C VAL A 72 17.52 4.94 -19.52
N LEU A 73 18.71 4.95 -18.92
CA LEU A 73 18.99 4.62 -17.55
C LEU A 73 18.28 5.75 -16.81
N LEU A 74 16.98 5.52 -16.60
CA LEU A 74 16.20 6.22 -15.60
C LEU A 74 17.06 6.17 -14.35
N LYS A 75 17.65 7.32 -14.02
CA LYS A 75 18.32 7.53 -12.74
C LYS A 75 17.38 6.98 -11.68
N GLU A 76 17.95 6.16 -10.80
CA GLU A 76 17.31 5.44 -9.71
C GLU A 76 16.51 6.39 -8.81
N GLU A 77 15.35 6.85 -9.29
CA GLU A 77 14.44 7.66 -8.50
C GLU A 77 13.65 6.70 -7.61
N LYS A 78 14.26 6.43 -6.46
CA LYS A 78 13.72 5.69 -5.31
C LYS A 78 13.28 4.30 -5.70
N ASP A 79 14.11 3.32 -5.33
CA ASP A 79 13.66 1.94 -5.14
C ASP A 79 12.24 1.96 -4.59
N ILE A 80 11.29 1.49 -5.41
CA ILE A 80 9.95 1.16 -4.96
C ILE A 80 10.16 -0.05 -4.08
N SER A 81 10.63 0.22 -2.87
CA SER A 81 10.89 -0.78 -1.87
C SER A 81 9.53 -1.32 -1.50
N LEU A 82 9.23 -2.53 -1.98
CA LEU A 82 8.12 -3.36 -1.51
C LEU A 82 8.20 -3.64 0.02
N GLN A 83 9.15 -3.04 0.74
CA GLN A 83 9.10 -2.83 2.19
C GLN A 83 7.73 -2.31 2.68
N TYR A 84 6.96 -1.63 1.83
CA TYR A 84 5.58 -1.25 2.12
C TYR A 84 4.64 -2.44 2.35
N LEU A 85 4.86 -3.60 1.74
CA LEU A 85 4.00 -4.77 1.89
C LEU A 85 4.12 -5.44 3.26
N GLY A 86 5.29 -5.33 3.90
CA GLY A 86 5.48 -5.71 5.31
C GLY A 86 4.95 -4.67 6.31
N LYS A 87 4.90 -3.39 5.90
CA LYS A 87 4.45 -2.24 6.72
C LYS A 87 3.05 -1.72 6.36
N CYS A 88 2.25 -2.46 5.58
CA CYS A 88 0.90 -2.03 5.14
C CYS A 88 -0.04 -1.66 6.29
N ALA A 89 0.26 -2.06 7.53
CA ALA A 89 -0.55 -1.75 8.70
C ALA A 89 -0.44 -0.29 9.18
N GLU A 90 0.59 0.46 8.79
CA GLU A 90 0.87 1.81 9.34
C GLU A 90 0.54 2.96 8.39
N LEU A 91 0.20 2.67 7.13
CA LEU A 91 -0.14 3.71 6.18
C LEU A 91 -1.56 4.24 6.41
N LYS A 92 -1.67 5.55 6.63
CA LYS A 92 -2.97 6.21 6.76
C LYS A 92 -3.73 6.08 5.44
N PRO A 93 -5.00 5.65 5.44
CA PRO A 93 -5.80 5.51 4.23
C PRO A 93 -6.11 6.85 3.53
N GLU A 94 -5.76 7.98 4.15
CA GLU A 94 -6.04 9.34 3.67
C GLU A 94 -5.06 9.80 2.58
N ASP A 95 -3.89 9.16 2.43
CA ASP A 95 -2.86 9.59 1.45
C ASP A 95 -3.06 8.98 0.05
N VAL A 96 -4.19 8.31 -0.21
CA VAL A 96 -4.45 7.65 -1.49
C VAL A 96 -5.10 8.61 -2.47
N ASN A 97 -4.56 8.69 -3.69
CA ASN A 97 -5.13 9.51 -4.76
C ASN A 97 -6.61 9.10 -5.01
N PRO A 98 -7.58 10.03 -4.88
CA PRO A 98 -9.00 9.71 -4.96
C PRO A 98 -9.39 9.20 -6.35
N THR A 99 -8.75 9.71 -7.41
CA THR A 99 -8.97 9.25 -8.79
C THR A 99 -8.49 7.82 -8.99
N ALA A 100 -7.30 7.49 -8.49
CA ALA A 100 -6.78 6.12 -8.55
C ALA A 100 -7.68 5.14 -7.78
N LYS A 101 -8.24 5.56 -6.64
CA LYS A 101 -9.22 4.79 -5.87
C LYS A 101 -10.51 4.53 -6.65
N LYS A 102 -11.03 5.53 -7.37
CA LYS A 102 -12.20 5.35 -8.26
C LYS A 102 -11.89 4.35 -9.38
N VAL A 103 -10.72 4.45 -10.01
CA VAL A 103 -10.29 3.51 -11.05
C VAL A 103 -10.15 2.09 -10.50
N ALA A 104 -9.52 1.91 -9.34
CA ALA A 104 -9.40 0.59 -8.70
C ALA A 104 -10.77 -0.04 -8.40
N ARG A 105 -11.74 0.76 -7.94
CA ARG A 105 -13.14 0.30 -7.78
C ARG A 105 -13.77 -0.12 -9.11
N CYS A 106 -13.53 0.63 -10.18
CA CYS A 106 -14.01 0.30 -11.51
C CYS A 106 -13.43 -1.03 -11.99
N LEU A 107 -12.10 -1.20 -11.89
CA LEU A 107 -11.40 -2.44 -12.22
C LEU A 107 -11.96 -3.65 -11.46
N GLN A 108 -12.26 -3.47 -10.17
CA GLN A 108 -12.88 -4.51 -9.34
C GLN A 108 -14.32 -4.82 -9.76
N LYS A 109 -15.16 -3.79 -9.95
CA LYS A 109 -16.58 -3.93 -10.30
C LYS A 109 -16.76 -4.72 -11.60
N PHE A 110 -15.92 -4.46 -12.58
CA PHE A 110 -15.93 -5.13 -13.87
C PHE A 110 -15.07 -6.39 -13.93
N GLN A 111 -14.51 -6.84 -12.80
CA GLN A 111 -13.64 -8.02 -12.70
C GLN A 111 -12.50 -8.02 -13.73
N ILE A 112 -11.98 -6.84 -14.09
CA ILE A 112 -11.00 -6.69 -15.18
C ILE A 112 -9.67 -7.34 -14.77
N LEU A 113 -9.33 -7.28 -13.49
CA LEU A 113 -8.14 -7.92 -12.94
C LEU A 113 -8.26 -9.46 -12.87
N GLU A 114 -9.47 -10.01 -13.04
CA GLU A 114 -9.74 -11.45 -13.12
C GLU A 114 -9.99 -11.92 -14.56
N HIS A 115 -9.81 -11.01 -15.54
CA HIS A 115 -10.06 -11.32 -16.93
C HIS A 115 -9.09 -12.40 -17.46
N LYS A 116 -9.59 -13.26 -18.36
CA LYS A 116 -8.84 -14.40 -18.91
C LYS A 116 -7.57 -14.01 -19.68
N SER A 117 -7.48 -12.76 -20.13
CA SER A 117 -6.29 -12.24 -20.82
C SER A 117 -5.14 -11.91 -19.87
N MET A 118 -5.34 -12.00 -18.55
CA MET A 118 -4.25 -11.85 -17.59
C MET A 118 -3.27 -13.01 -17.72
N MET A 119 -1.98 -12.67 -17.74
CA MET A 119 -0.92 -13.68 -17.84
C MET A 119 -0.97 -14.59 -16.61
N ALA A 120 -1.34 -15.86 -16.82
CA ALA A 120 -1.51 -16.85 -15.74
C ALA A 120 -0.25 -16.95 -14.86
N GLU A 121 0.93 -16.83 -15.47
CA GLU A 121 2.20 -16.84 -14.74
C GLU A 121 2.36 -15.64 -13.79
N SER A 122 1.98 -14.43 -14.23
CA SER A 122 2.05 -13.24 -13.38
C SER A 122 1.06 -13.33 -12.22
N VAL A 123 -0.16 -13.83 -12.47
CA VAL A 123 -1.16 -14.08 -11.43
C VAL A 123 -0.66 -15.12 -10.42
N ARG A 124 -0.03 -16.20 -10.91
CA ARG A 124 0.57 -17.25 -10.06
C ARG A 124 1.66 -16.68 -9.15
N GLN A 125 2.55 -15.84 -9.69
CA GLN A 125 3.62 -15.18 -8.93
C GLN A 125 3.05 -14.26 -7.84
N ILE A 126 2.05 -13.45 -8.18
CA ILE A 126 1.37 -12.55 -7.23
C ILE A 126 0.70 -13.36 -6.11
N ARG A 127 -0.05 -14.41 -6.48
CA ARG A 127 -0.74 -15.27 -5.52
C ARG A 127 0.24 -15.97 -4.58
N ALA A 128 1.32 -16.55 -5.13
CA ALA A 128 2.34 -17.22 -4.34
C ALA A 128 2.92 -16.28 -3.27
N PHE A 129 3.12 -15.00 -3.59
CA PHE A 129 3.63 -14.02 -2.64
C PHE A 129 2.66 -13.76 -1.47
N PHE A 130 1.37 -13.55 -1.72
CA PHE A 130 0.39 -13.31 -0.65
C PHE A 130 0.08 -14.55 0.19
N VAL A 131 0.10 -15.74 -0.42
CA VAL A 131 -0.09 -17.00 0.29
C VAL A 131 1.13 -17.29 1.18
N ALA A 132 2.35 -17.17 0.64
CA ALA A 132 3.57 -17.64 1.30
C ALA A 132 4.01 -16.85 2.53
N GLY A 133 3.52 -15.63 2.76
CA GLY A 133 3.98 -14.87 3.92
C GLY A 133 4.38 -13.43 3.67
N GLY A 134 4.61 -13.02 2.43
CA GLY A 134 5.36 -11.80 2.15
C GLY A 134 6.83 -11.85 2.60
N GLY A 135 7.37 -13.04 2.90
CA GLY A 135 8.67 -13.22 3.57
C GLY A 135 9.90 -13.33 2.64
N GLY A 136 9.73 -13.28 1.32
CA GLY A 136 10.84 -13.37 0.37
C GLY A 136 11.28 -12.00 -0.12
N GLY A 137 12.22 -11.35 0.59
CA GLY A 137 12.78 -10.05 0.19
C GLY A 137 13.44 -10.06 -1.20
N GLU A 138 13.95 -11.21 -1.65
CA GLU A 138 14.59 -11.39 -2.95
C GLU A 138 13.63 -11.35 -4.14
N ARG A 139 12.35 -11.67 -3.97
CA ARG A 139 11.38 -11.74 -5.10
C ARG A 139 10.69 -10.41 -5.42
N SER A 140 11.19 -9.31 -4.83
CA SER A 140 10.58 -7.99 -4.93
C SER A 140 10.49 -7.52 -6.39
N ARG A 141 11.58 -7.62 -7.17
CA ARG A 141 11.61 -7.06 -8.53
C ARG A 141 10.71 -7.80 -9.52
N GLU A 142 10.73 -9.13 -9.50
CA GLU A 142 9.89 -9.96 -10.36
C GLU A 142 8.40 -9.79 -10.05
N LEU A 143 8.07 -9.67 -8.75
CA LEU A 143 6.71 -9.42 -8.31
C LEU A 143 6.19 -8.06 -8.80
N VAL A 144 6.99 -6.99 -8.68
CA VAL A 144 6.62 -5.66 -9.23
C VAL A 144 6.41 -5.76 -10.74
N ALA A 145 7.27 -6.48 -11.46
CA ALA A 145 7.10 -6.67 -12.90
C ALA A 145 5.83 -7.46 -13.24
N ALA A 146 5.47 -8.48 -12.44
CA ALA A 146 4.21 -9.21 -12.59
C ALA A 146 2.99 -8.30 -12.40
N PHE A 147 3.00 -7.46 -11.36
CA PHE A 147 1.95 -6.46 -11.14
C PHE A 147 1.88 -5.42 -12.26
N ASP A 148 3.03 -4.86 -12.68
CA ASP A 148 3.09 -3.86 -13.73
C ASP A 148 2.49 -4.39 -15.05
N ARG A 149 2.76 -5.67 -15.39
CA ARG A 149 2.14 -6.34 -16.55
C ARG A 149 0.63 -6.48 -16.40
N CYS A 150 0.14 -7.00 -15.28
CA CYS A 150 -1.30 -7.19 -15.07
C CYS A 150 -2.07 -5.85 -15.05
N ILE A 151 -1.52 -4.82 -14.40
CA ILE A 151 -2.16 -3.49 -14.35
C ILE A 151 -2.11 -2.84 -15.74
N LEU A 152 -1.03 -2.98 -16.50
CA LEU A 152 -0.98 -2.49 -17.88
C LEU A 152 -2.09 -3.12 -18.74
N THR A 153 -2.22 -4.44 -18.72
CA THR A 153 -3.27 -5.16 -19.45
C THR A 153 -4.66 -4.70 -19.00
N ALA A 154 -4.85 -4.49 -17.70
CA ALA A 154 -6.13 -4.02 -17.17
C ALA A 154 -6.47 -2.60 -17.65
N ILE A 155 -5.49 -1.69 -17.66
CA ILE A 155 -5.68 -0.34 -18.22
C ILE A 155 -6.03 -0.42 -19.70
N GLN A 156 -5.34 -1.25 -20.47
CA GLN A 156 -5.63 -1.42 -21.90
C GLN A 156 -7.05 -1.95 -22.11
N LEU A 157 -7.49 -2.94 -21.33
CA LEU A 157 -8.86 -3.46 -21.41
C LEU A 157 -9.91 -2.40 -21.05
N VAL A 158 -9.67 -1.61 -20.01
CA VAL A 158 -10.56 -0.49 -19.62
C VAL A 158 -10.67 0.55 -20.74
N LEU A 159 -9.57 0.82 -21.44
CA LEU A 159 -9.56 1.82 -22.51
C LEU A 159 -10.11 1.28 -23.83
N THR A 160 -10.10 -0.04 -24.07
CA THR A 160 -10.60 -0.62 -25.32
C THR A 160 -12.03 -1.13 -25.22
N ALA A 161 -12.49 -1.58 -24.05
CA ALA A 161 -13.83 -2.15 -23.89
C ALA A 161 -14.91 -1.06 -23.79
N PRO A 162 -15.89 -1.03 -24.73
CA PRO A 162 -16.91 0.03 -24.79
C PRO A 162 -17.80 0.07 -23.55
N GLU A 163 -18.08 -1.08 -22.94
CA GLU A 163 -18.87 -1.18 -21.71
C GLU A 163 -18.23 -0.42 -20.55
N THR A 164 -16.91 -0.57 -20.40
CA THR A 164 -16.16 0.07 -19.32
C THR A 164 -15.97 1.56 -19.56
N GLN A 165 -15.82 1.99 -20.81
CA GLN A 165 -15.67 3.40 -21.22
C GLN A 165 -16.81 4.29 -20.72
N THR A 166 -18.05 3.80 -20.75
CA THR A 166 -19.23 4.55 -20.27
C THR A 166 -19.20 4.83 -18.77
N SER A 167 -18.50 4.01 -18.00
CA SER A 167 -18.40 4.12 -16.54
C SER A 167 -17.20 4.95 -16.06
N LEU A 168 -16.33 5.40 -16.98
CA LEU A 168 -15.17 6.23 -16.64
C LEU A 168 -15.52 7.72 -16.74
N ASP A 169 -15.38 8.42 -15.63
CA ASP A 169 -15.46 9.88 -15.64
C ASP A 169 -14.27 10.50 -16.43
N ALA A 170 -14.38 11.79 -16.77
CA ALA A 170 -13.33 12.48 -17.54
C ALA A 170 -11.98 12.49 -16.81
N GLN A 171 -11.99 12.59 -15.48
CA GLN A 171 -10.77 12.61 -14.65
C GLN A 171 -10.07 11.24 -14.64
N MET A 172 -10.84 10.15 -14.58
CA MET A 172 -10.34 8.78 -14.66
C MET A 172 -9.71 8.51 -16.02
N ARG A 173 -10.36 8.96 -17.11
CA ARG A 173 -9.81 8.81 -18.47
C ARG A 173 -8.50 9.58 -18.64
N GLU A 174 -8.44 10.83 -18.19
CA GLU A 174 -7.21 11.62 -18.26
C GLU A 174 -6.10 11.01 -17.39
N PHE A 175 -6.44 10.51 -16.20
CA PHE A 175 -5.49 9.80 -15.34
C PHE A 175 -4.94 8.54 -16.01
N LEU A 176 -5.78 7.74 -16.69
CA LEU A 176 -5.38 6.52 -17.38
C LEU A 176 -4.58 6.76 -18.67
N ARG A 177 -4.63 7.99 -19.22
CA ARG A 177 -3.90 8.39 -20.43
C ARG A 177 -2.39 8.32 -20.22
N ASP A 178 -1.91 8.79 -19.07
CA ASP A 178 -0.53 8.58 -18.62
C ASP A 178 -0.39 7.19 -18.02
N THR A 179 -0.28 6.18 -18.88
CA THR A 179 -0.23 4.78 -18.45
C THR A 179 0.92 4.49 -17.49
N PHE A 180 2.06 5.19 -17.60
CA PHE A 180 3.21 4.96 -16.75
C PHE A 180 2.93 5.42 -15.31
N LYS A 181 2.46 6.66 -15.16
CA LYS A 181 2.09 7.21 -13.84
C LYS A 181 0.89 6.47 -13.25
N ALA A 182 -0.11 6.16 -14.08
CA ALA A 182 -1.30 5.45 -13.64
C ALA A 182 -0.96 4.08 -13.05
N ARG A 183 -0.10 3.29 -13.69
CA ARG A 183 0.32 1.97 -13.17
C ARG A 183 0.92 2.07 -11.77
N ARG A 184 1.85 3.00 -11.57
CA ARG A 184 2.54 3.19 -10.28
C ARG A 184 1.57 3.58 -9.17
N VAL A 185 0.72 4.57 -9.43
CA VAL A 185 -0.26 5.06 -8.45
C VAL A 185 -1.35 4.02 -8.17
N LEU A 186 -1.79 3.27 -9.19
CA LEU A 186 -2.76 2.18 -9.02
C LEU A 186 -2.19 1.02 -8.21
N LEU A 187 -0.95 0.61 -8.50
CA LEU A 187 -0.28 -0.44 -7.73
C LEU A 187 -0.20 -0.06 -6.26
N ASP A 188 0.28 1.15 -5.96
CA ASP A 188 0.35 1.65 -4.58
C ASP A 188 -1.05 1.68 -3.92
N THR A 189 -2.07 2.13 -4.66
CA THR A 189 -3.46 2.15 -4.19
C THR A 189 -3.99 0.76 -3.86
N ILE A 190 -3.76 -0.24 -4.73
CA ILE A 190 -4.21 -1.62 -4.57
C ILE A 190 -3.49 -2.30 -3.39
N LEU A 191 -2.19 -2.06 -3.24
CA LEU A 191 -1.40 -2.63 -2.14
C LEU A 191 -1.75 -2.01 -0.77
N LYS A 192 -2.10 -0.72 -0.74
CA LYS A 192 -2.60 -0.04 0.46
C LYS A 192 -4.01 -0.48 0.86
N GLN A 193 -4.85 -0.79 -0.12
CA GLN A 193 -6.24 -1.19 0.09
C GLN A 193 -6.47 -2.57 -0.56
N PRO A 194 -6.16 -3.68 0.16
CA PRO A 194 -6.27 -5.04 -0.39
C PRO A 194 -7.71 -5.43 -0.72
N ASP A 195 -8.70 -4.60 -0.37
CA ASP A 195 -10.08 -4.74 -0.82
C ASP A 195 -10.23 -4.65 -2.33
N PHE A 196 -9.33 -3.96 -3.05
CA PHE A 196 -9.31 -3.92 -4.51
C PHE A 196 -8.59 -5.10 -5.15
N LEU A 197 -7.93 -5.93 -4.35
CA LEU A 197 -7.17 -7.07 -4.85
C LEU A 197 -8.13 -8.25 -5.12
N PRO A 198 -8.06 -8.88 -6.30
CA PRO A 198 -8.87 -10.05 -6.61
C PRO A 198 -8.60 -11.23 -5.68
N ALA A 199 -9.62 -12.06 -5.46
CA ALA A 199 -9.47 -13.30 -4.68
C ALA A 199 -8.48 -14.25 -5.37
N SER A 200 -8.54 -14.33 -6.71
CA SER A 200 -7.63 -15.12 -7.54
C SER A 200 -6.15 -14.75 -7.37
N TRP A 201 -5.85 -13.52 -6.96
CA TRP A 201 -4.48 -13.03 -6.73
C TRP A 201 -4.02 -13.18 -5.26
N GLY A 202 -4.85 -13.74 -4.38
CA GLY A 202 -4.56 -13.82 -2.94
C GLY A 202 -5.12 -12.63 -2.12
N GLY A 203 -6.14 -11.94 -2.63
CA GLY A 203 -6.82 -10.85 -1.94
C GLY A 203 -7.46 -11.25 -0.61
N ASN A 204 -7.86 -12.51 -0.44
CA ASN A 204 -8.41 -13.01 0.82
C ASN A 204 -7.33 -13.08 1.90
N GLU A 205 -6.17 -13.63 1.56
CA GLU A 205 -5.01 -13.76 2.43
C GLU A 205 -4.47 -12.38 2.81
N ALA A 206 -4.37 -11.46 1.84
CA ALA A 206 -3.95 -10.08 2.08
C ALA A 206 -4.88 -9.35 3.06
N ARG A 207 -6.21 -9.45 2.85
CA ARG A 207 -7.21 -8.86 3.76
C ARG A 207 -7.17 -9.47 5.15
N ASN A 208 -7.07 -10.80 5.25
CA ASN A 208 -6.96 -11.49 6.53
C ASN A 208 -5.71 -11.06 7.30
N ARG A 209 -4.55 -10.95 6.63
CA ARG A 209 -3.31 -10.45 7.24
C ARG A 209 -3.47 -9.03 7.77
N LEU A 210 -4.04 -8.14 6.95
CA LEU A 210 -4.28 -6.75 7.37
C LEU A 210 -5.24 -6.69 8.58
N ARG A 211 -6.30 -7.49 8.58
CA ARG A 211 -7.25 -7.59 9.70
C ARG A 211 -6.55 -8.07 10.98
N VAL A 212 -5.78 -9.16 10.90
CA VAL A 212 -5.03 -9.71 12.04
C VAL A 212 -4.00 -8.70 12.55
N SER A 213 -3.30 -8.00 11.65
CA SER A 213 -2.32 -6.97 12.03
C SER A 213 -2.97 -5.80 12.74
N ARG A 214 -4.12 -5.30 12.25
CA ARG A 214 -4.89 -4.24 12.92
C ARG A 214 -5.36 -4.64 14.31
N LEU A 215 -5.85 -5.88 14.47
CA LEU A 215 -6.26 -6.40 15.79
C LEU A 215 -5.07 -6.49 16.75
N LYS A 216 -3.92 -7.00 16.29
CA LYS A 216 -2.69 -7.06 17.12
C LYS A 216 -2.21 -5.67 17.52
N ASN A 217 -2.25 -4.69 16.62
CA ASN A 217 -1.85 -3.32 16.93
C ASN A 217 -2.80 -2.68 17.95
N HIS A 218 -4.11 -2.87 17.79
CA HIS A 218 -5.10 -2.40 18.76
C HIS A 218 -4.91 -3.04 20.14
N GLN A 219 -4.64 -4.35 20.19
CA GLN A 219 -4.35 -5.05 21.44
C GLN A 219 -3.11 -4.48 22.14
N ARG A 220 -2.01 -4.26 21.40
CA ARG A 220 -0.79 -3.62 21.94
C ARG A 220 -1.06 -2.21 22.45
N GLU A 221 -1.89 -1.44 21.77
CA GLU A 221 -2.28 -0.10 22.22
C GLU A 221 -3.06 -0.15 23.54
N MET A 222 -4.01 -1.07 23.66
CA MET A 222 -4.77 -1.30 24.89
C MET A 222 -3.87 -1.76 26.04
N GLU A 223 -2.93 -2.67 25.79
CA GLU A 223 -1.94 -3.11 26.77
C GLU A 223 -1.03 -1.96 27.25
N MET A 224 -0.60 -1.08 26.33
CA MET A 224 0.18 0.11 26.70
C MET A 224 -0.64 1.11 27.53
N ARG A 225 -1.91 1.33 27.17
CA ARG A 225 -2.81 2.20 27.96
C ARG A 225 -3.08 1.64 29.35
N SER A 226 -3.28 0.32 29.47
CA SER A 226 -3.46 -0.35 30.75
C SER A 226 -2.24 -0.17 31.66
N LYS A 227 -1.04 -0.38 31.13
CA LYS A 227 0.22 -0.18 31.87
C LYS A 227 0.38 1.27 32.33
N MET A 228 0.10 2.24 31.46
CA MET A 228 0.14 3.66 31.84
C MET A 228 -0.83 4.01 32.97
N PHE A 229 -2.01 3.40 32.99
CA PHE A 229 -2.99 3.61 34.07
C PHE A 229 -2.51 3.02 35.40
N GLU A 230 -1.98 1.79 35.39
CA GLU A 230 -1.40 1.17 36.59
C GLU A 230 -0.24 1.97 37.16
N ASP A 231 0.63 2.50 36.30
CA ASP A 231 1.78 3.30 36.75
C ASP A 231 1.33 4.63 37.37
N LEU A 232 0.28 5.25 36.82
CA LEU A 232 -0.33 6.45 37.38
C LEU A 232 -0.98 6.17 38.74
N GLU A 233 -1.65 5.03 38.90
CA GLU A 233 -2.26 4.62 40.16
C GLU A 233 -1.20 4.32 41.23
N LYS A 234 -0.13 3.57 40.88
CA LYS A 234 1.01 3.32 41.76
C LYS A 234 1.69 4.62 42.19
N SER A 235 1.85 5.57 41.28
CA SER A 235 2.40 6.91 41.58
C SER A 235 1.49 7.70 42.53
N SER A 236 0.18 7.71 42.28
CA SER A 236 -0.82 8.36 43.14
C SER A 236 -0.81 7.78 44.56
N GLN A 237 -0.80 6.45 44.70
CA GLN A 237 -0.73 5.79 46.01
C GLN A 237 0.58 6.11 46.75
N LYS A 238 1.72 6.15 46.06
CA LYS A 238 3.01 6.55 46.65
C LYS A 238 2.96 8.01 47.14
N SER A 239 2.38 8.91 46.35
CA SER A 239 2.23 10.32 46.74
C SER A 239 1.32 10.49 47.97
N LEU A 240 0.23 9.72 48.06
CA LEU A 240 -0.68 9.76 49.22
C LEU A 240 -0.01 9.21 50.48
N LYS A 241 0.78 8.14 50.37
CA LYS A 241 1.58 7.60 51.48
C LYS A 241 2.62 8.61 51.98
N SER A 242 3.32 9.28 51.06
CA SER A 242 4.26 10.37 51.39
C SER A 242 3.57 11.54 52.09
N ARG A 243 2.41 11.99 51.56
CA ARG A 243 1.65 13.11 52.13
C ARG A 243 1.10 12.80 53.52
N LYS A 244 0.63 11.57 53.76
CA LYS A 244 0.22 11.12 55.10
C LYS A 244 1.39 11.16 56.08
N SER A 245 2.57 10.68 55.69
CA SER A 245 3.79 10.75 56.52
C SER A 245 4.15 12.19 56.91
N GLN A 246 4.08 13.13 55.95
CA GLN A 246 4.36 14.54 56.18
C GLN A 246 3.35 15.21 57.15
N ILE A 247 2.07 14.86 57.05
CA ILE A 247 1.03 15.31 57.99
C ILE A 247 1.30 14.78 59.41
N TYR A 248 1.68 13.50 59.57
CA TYR A 248 2.03 12.94 60.88
C TYR A 248 3.22 13.66 61.50
N GLN A 249 4.28 13.94 60.73
CA GLN A 249 5.43 14.72 61.23
C GLN A 249 5.01 16.14 61.67
N THR A 250 4.14 16.81 60.91
CA THR A 250 3.65 18.16 61.25
C THR A 250 2.82 18.16 62.54
N ILE A 251 1.99 17.13 62.76
CA ILE A 251 1.17 17.00 63.98
C ILE A 251 2.04 16.69 65.22
N VAL A 252 3.07 15.85 65.08
CA VAL A 252 3.99 15.52 66.18
C VAL A 252 4.82 16.74 66.61
N VAL A 253 5.34 17.53 65.68
CA VAL A 253 6.07 18.79 66.00
C VAL A 253 5.16 19.81 66.72
N ARG A 254 3.86 19.83 66.40
CA ARG A 254 2.88 20.73 67.03
C ARG A 254 2.44 20.29 68.43
N ARG A 255 2.60 19.01 68.79
CA ARG A 255 2.34 18.52 70.16
C ARG A 255 3.53 18.75 71.10
N ASN A 256 4.76 18.66 70.61
CA ASN A 256 5.96 18.88 71.43
C ASN A 256 6.27 20.37 71.69
N SER A 257 5.63 21.29 70.99
CA SER A 257 5.74 22.74 71.22
C SER A 257 4.70 23.29 72.19
N LYS A 258 3.78 22.45 72.71
CA LYS A 258 2.70 22.86 73.61
C LYS A 258 3.02 22.73 75.10
N THR A 259 4.26 22.38 75.47
CA THR A 259 4.71 22.20 76.86
C THR A 259 5.62 23.32 77.38
N ASN A 260 5.81 24.44 76.65
CA ASN A 260 6.55 25.61 77.14
C ASN A 260 5.79 26.91 76.91
N ILE A 261 4.57 27.02 77.43
CA ILE A 261 3.88 28.32 77.56
C ILE A 261 3.16 28.34 78.91
N THR A 262 3.94 28.54 79.97
CA THR A 262 3.47 29.26 81.17
C THR A 262 4.13 30.64 81.14
N ASP A 263 3.26 31.65 81.29
CA ASP A 263 3.52 33.06 81.57
C ASP A 263 4.32 33.89 80.56
N CYS A 264 3.65 34.87 79.94
CA CYS A 264 3.72 36.27 80.42
C CYS A 264 3.02 37.24 79.45
N SER A 265 2.32 38.21 80.05
CA SER A 265 2.06 39.58 79.58
C SER A 265 1.12 39.85 78.40
N THR A 266 -0.12 40.17 78.78
CA THR A 266 -0.79 41.45 78.50
C THR A 266 -0.05 42.46 77.58
N ARG A 267 -0.66 42.83 76.45
CA ARG A 267 -0.74 44.22 75.98
C ARG A 267 -1.78 44.45 74.87
N LYS A 268 -2.80 45.24 75.26
CA LYS A 268 -3.46 46.35 74.57
C LYS A 268 -3.90 46.20 73.09
N LEU A 269 -5.23 46.16 72.96
CA LEU A 269 -6.09 47.03 72.14
C LEU A 269 -5.41 48.21 71.42
N VAL A 270 -5.69 48.34 70.12
CA VAL A 270 -6.08 49.50 69.26
C VAL A 270 -5.77 49.00 67.83
N GLY A 271 -6.60 48.98 66.80
CA GLY A 271 -7.77 49.75 66.41
C GLY A 271 -7.67 49.96 64.88
N SER A 272 -8.81 50.08 64.21
CA SER A 272 -9.00 50.74 62.90
C SER A 272 -8.95 49.91 61.60
N ALA A 273 -10.17 49.78 61.05
CA ALA A 273 -10.60 50.29 59.74
C ALA A 273 -10.33 49.46 58.46
N GLU A 274 -11.43 48.88 57.98
CA GLU A 274 -11.99 49.03 56.62
C GLU A 274 -11.03 49.09 55.41
N LYS A 275 -11.15 48.10 54.53
CA LYS A 275 -11.67 48.38 53.18
C LYS A 275 -12.06 47.11 52.41
N SER A 276 -13.31 47.16 51.97
CA SER A 276 -13.96 46.38 50.93
C SER A 276 -13.14 46.26 49.65
N GLY A 277 -13.13 45.07 49.05
CA GLY A 277 -12.50 44.79 47.77
C GLY A 277 -13.14 43.60 47.08
N GLU A 278 -14.37 43.82 46.62
CA GLU A 278 -15.13 42.99 45.70
C GLU A 278 -14.32 42.70 44.41
N LYS A 279 -14.08 41.41 44.11
CA LYS A 279 -13.61 40.98 42.79
C LYS A 279 -14.39 39.77 42.29
N THR A 280 -15.36 40.12 41.46
CA THR A 280 -15.99 39.34 40.39
C THR A 280 -14.95 38.56 39.57
N ILE A 281 -15.08 37.23 39.50
CA ILE A 281 -14.35 36.41 38.53
C ILE A 281 -15.29 36.15 37.35
N THR A 282 -15.06 36.92 36.29
CA THR A 282 -15.65 36.78 34.96
C THR A 282 -15.19 35.49 34.28
N LYS A 283 -16.17 34.74 33.77
CA LYS A 283 -16.02 33.66 32.79
C LYS A 283 -15.36 34.20 31.50
N THR A 284 -14.14 33.78 31.19
CA THR A 284 -13.55 33.91 29.86
C THR A 284 -13.68 32.60 29.07
N LYS A 285 -14.54 32.63 28.05
CA LYS A 285 -14.62 31.65 26.96
C LYS A 285 -13.25 31.44 26.33
N LYS A 286 -12.75 30.21 26.39
CA LYS A 286 -11.56 29.75 25.69
C LYS A 286 -11.92 29.51 24.21
N LYS A 287 -11.46 30.39 23.31
CA LYS A 287 -11.48 30.16 21.85
C LYS A 287 -10.43 29.08 21.49
N PRO A 288 -10.69 28.24 20.48
CA PRO A 288 -9.77 27.20 20.04
C PRO A 288 -8.53 27.78 19.36
N GLY A 289 -7.39 27.13 19.65
CA GLY A 289 -6.05 27.58 19.29
C GLY A 289 -5.79 27.64 17.79
N GLN A 290 -5.27 28.79 17.39
CA GLN A 290 -4.54 29.01 16.14
C GLN A 290 -3.13 28.44 16.34
N MET A 291 -2.73 27.46 15.51
CA MET A 291 -1.40 26.86 15.58
C MET A 291 -0.32 27.87 15.17
N PRO A 292 0.84 27.94 15.87
CA PRO A 292 1.95 28.75 15.44
C PRO A 292 2.60 28.15 14.18
N SER A 293 2.67 28.97 13.13
CA SER A 293 3.40 28.72 11.90
C SER A 293 4.89 28.44 12.19
N LYS A 294 5.37 27.26 11.77
CA LYS A 294 6.78 26.88 11.82
C LYS A 294 7.60 27.82 10.93
N LYS A 295 8.52 28.57 11.55
CA LYS A 295 9.59 29.30 10.83
C LYS A 295 10.52 28.29 10.15
N ASN A 296 10.67 28.42 8.84
CA ASN A 296 11.66 27.73 8.02
C ASN A 296 13.07 28.15 8.46
N VAL A 297 13.83 27.23 9.06
CA VAL A 297 15.28 27.36 9.23
C VAL A 297 15.94 26.65 8.05
N LYS A 298 16.55 27.42 7.14
CA LYS A 298 17.42 26.89 6.08
C LYS A 298 18.70 26.33 6.72
N PRO A 299 19.10 25.07 6.44
CA PRO A 299 20.40 24.57 6.86
C PRO A 299 21.52 25.23 6.03
N LYS A 300 22.50 25.81 6.71
CA LYS A 300 23.80 26.20 6.13
C LYS A 300 24.58 24.94 5.82
N ILE A 301 24.97 24.78 4.56
CA ILE A 301 25.95 23.78 4.11
C ILE A 301 27.35 24.34 4.39
N PRO A 302 28.22 23.66 5.15
CA PRO A 302 29.63 24.03 5.24
C PRO A 302 30.35 23.72 3.92
N LYS A 303 31.20 24.64 3.48
CA LYS A 303 32.14 24.44 2.37
C LYS A 303 33.26 23.49 2.75
#